data_AF-A0A8X7Y1F5-F1
#
_entry.id   AF-A0A8X7Y1F5-F1
#
_cell.length_a   1.000
_cell.length_b   1.000
_cell.length_c   1.000
_cell.angle_alpha   90.00
_cell.angle_beta   90.00
_cell.angle_gamma   90.00
#
_symmetry.space_group_name_H-M   'P 1'
#
loop_
_entity.id
_entity.type
_entity.pdbx_description
1 polymer ?
#
loop_
_entity_poly.entity_id
_entity_poly.type
_entity_poly.pdbx_seq_one_letter_code
_entity_poly.pdbx_strand_id
1 'polypeptide(L)'
;MIVQLQCSNDMSIRKVFDYLVFNSPTWLVDLTVLVIDDGLSVHLYRCFPVQEKEPTHMGLIAPTVQGSTCSWCIPFKYRSFADNEDGKSEKVVEVLMINENSGPGLLFPKGGWENDETVEEAAAREALEEAGVRGDLLHFLGQYEFKSKTLQDKFSPEGLCKASMFALLVKEELQCWPEQNTRQRSWLTIPEAGECCRYKWMKDALEEGFTKWLDDQMISRSKKANDVNSSASSPEEH
;
A
#
# COMPACT_ATOMS: atom_id res chain seq x y z
N MET A 1 -10.20 28.64 -1.50
CA MET A 1 -10.42 29.58 -2.63
C MET A 1 -11.31 28.87 -3.64
N ILE A 2 -12.42 29.48 -4.10
CA ILE A 2 -13.23 28.90 -5.16
C ILE A 2 -12.67 29.46 -6.47
N VAL A 3 -12.07 28.61 -7.29
CA VAL A 3 -11.59 29.00 -8.62
C VAL A 3 -12.64 28.55 -9.64
N GLN A 4 -13.29 29.51 -10.29
CA GLN A 4 -14.23 29.23 -11.36
C GLN A 4 -13.45 29.20 -12.69
N LEU A 5 -13.30 28.01 -13.28
CA LEU A 5 -12.69 27.84 -14.60
C LEU A 5 -13.79 27.59 -15.63
N GLN A 6 -13.98 28.51 -16.57
CA GLN A 6 -14.76 28.24 -17.78
C GLN A 6 -13.89 27.47 -18.77
N CYS A 7 -14.25 26.22 -19.03
CA CYS A 7 -13.64 25.44 -20.12
C CYS A 7 -14.36 25.73 -21.43
N SER A 8 -13.62 26.12 -22.47
CA SER A 8 -14.09 26.06 -23.86
C SER A 8 -13.98 24.62 -24.39
N ASN A 9 -14.83 24.26 -25.35
CA ASN A 9 -15.15 22.91 -25.85
C ASN A 9 -13.97 22.02 -26.35
N ASP A 10 -12.71 22.42 -26.18
CA ASP A 10 -11.55 21.71 -26.72
C ASP A 10 -10.46 21.40 -25.67
N MET A 11 -10.75 21.59 -24.38
CA MET A 11 -9.82 21.23 -23.31
C MET A 11 -10.36 20.07 -22.48
N SER A 12 -9.80 18.88 -22.69
CA SER A 12 -10.13 17.68 -21.91
C SER A 12 -9.95 17.94 -20.41
N ILE A 13 -10.96 17.56 -19.62
CA ILE A 13 -11.02 17.64 -18.14
C ILE A 13 -9.70 17.19 -17.48
N ARG A 14 -9.01 16.21 -18.10
CA ARG A 14 -7.71 15.68 -17.67
C ARG A 14 -6.61 16.76 -17.61
N LYS A 15 -6.53 17.65 -18.59
CA LYS A 15 -5.51 18.71 -18.64
C LYS A 15 -5.70 19.78 -17.56
N VAL A 16 -6.94 20.03 -17.16
CA VAL A 16 -7.27 21.01 -16.11
C VAL A 16 -6.95 20.44 -14.73
N PHE A 17 -7.27 19.17 -14.52
CA PHE A 17 -6.89 18.45 -13.29
C PHE A 17 -5.36 18.40 -13.13
N ASP A 18 -4.65 18.01 -14.19
CA ASP A 18 -3.19 17.94 -14.19
C ASP A 18 -2.55 19.33 -13.91
N TYR A 19 -3.11 20.41 -14.47
CA TYR A 19 -2.61 21.78 -14.23
C TYR A 19 -2.79 22.23 -12.77
N LEU A 20 -3.92 21.90 -12.14
CA LEU A 20 -4.20 22.30 -10.75
C LEU A 20 -3.38 21.49 -9.74
N VAL A 21 -3.20 20.19 -9.98
CA VAL A 21 -2.36 19.32 -9.14
C VAL A 21 -0.88 19.72 -9.27
N PHE A 22 -0.42 20.03 -10.48
CA PHE A 22 0.99 20.34 -10.73
C PHE A 22 1.44 21.70 -10.18
N ASN A 23 0.57 22.71 -10.14
CA ASN A 23 0.92 24.06 -9.67
C ASN A 23 0.61 24.32 -8.19
N SER A 24 0.08 23.34 -7.45
CA SER A 24 -0.29 23.53 -6.04
C SER A 24 -0.16 22.21 -5.25
N PRO A 25 1.08 21.76 -4.96
CA PRO A 25 1.34 20.47 -4.32
C PRO A 25 0.89 20.37 -2.84
N THR A 26 0.35 21.45 -2.26
CA THR A 26 -0.12 21.52 -0.86
C THR A 26 -1.65 21.49 -0.71
N TRP A 27 -2.40 20.95 -1.69
CA TRP A 27 -3.87 21.00 -1.69
C TRP A 27 -4.49 19.66 -2.09
N LEU A 28 -5.40 19.13 -1.27
CA LEU A 28 -6.29 18.02 -1.64
C LEU A 28 -7.46 18.57 -2.47
N VAL A 29 -7.72 17.95 -3.62
CA VAL A 29 -8.84 18.27 -4.51
C VAL A 29 -9.98 17.28 -4.29
N ASP A 30 -11.11 17.75 -3.77
CA ASP A 30 -12.34 16.96 -3.68
C ASP A 30 -13.23 17.27 -4.89
N LEU A 31 -13.61 16.24 -5.65
CA LEU A 31 -14.36 16.37 -6.90
C LEU A 31 -15.86 16.26 -6.61
N THR A 32 -16.57 17.39 -6.55
CA THR A 32 -18.04 17.38 -6.59
C THR A 32 -18.51 17.70 -8.00
N VAL A 33 -19.09 16.71 -8.70
CA VAL A 33 -19.69 16.91 -10.02
C VAL A 33 -21.12 17.43 -9.85
N LEU A 34 -21.43 18.59 -10.41
CA LEU A 34 -22.80 19.13 -10.47
C LEU A 34 -23.20 19.20 -11.95
N VAL A 35 -24.11 18.32 -12.36
CA VAL A 35 -24.66 18.32 -13.73
C VAL A 35 -25.82 19.31 -13.77
N ILE A 36 -25.77 20.27 -14.68
CA ILE A 36 -26.92 21.13 -15.00
C ILE A 36 -27.33 20.78 -16.43
N ASP A 37 -28.62 20.51 -16.63
CA ASP A 37 -29.23 20.21 -17.93
C ASP A 37 -28.98 21.33 -18.96
N ASP A 38 -29.07 20.99 -20.24
CA ASP A 38 -28.80 21.80 -21.45
C ASP A 38 -27.37 21.75 -22.03
N GLY A 39 -26.61 20.67 -21.74
CA GLY A 39 -25.38 20.34 -22.48
C GLY A 39 -24.14 21.14 -22.10
N LEU A 40 -24.16 21.84 -20.97
CA LEU A 40 -23.01 22.54 -20.39
C LEU A 40 -22.66 21.95 -19.02
N SER A 41 -21.59 21.17 -18.95
CA SER A 41 -21.05 20.67 -17.68
C SER A 41 -20.24 21.75 -16.97
N VAL A 42 -20.70 22.21 -15.80
CA VAL A 42 -19.94 23.13 -14.95
C VAL A 42 -19.34 22.33 -13.78
N HIS A 43 -18.01 22.27 -13.73
CA HIS A 43 -17.29 21.59 -12.64
C HIS A 43 -16.82 22.62 -11.61
N LEU A 44 -17.26 22.52 -10.36
CA LEU A 44 -16.73 23.31 -9.25
C LEU A 44 -15.69 22.49 -8.48
N TYR A 45 -14.50 23.05 -8.33
CA TYR A 45 -13.43 22.48 -7.52
C TYR A 45 -13.36 23.24 -6.19
N ARG A 46 -13.43 22.50 -5.06
CA ARG A 46 -13.25 23.08 -3.74
C ARG A 46 -11.86 22.69 -3.23
N CYS A 47 -10.93 23.64 -3.25
CA CYS A 47 -9.59 23.42 -2.71
C CYS A 47 -9.60 23.67 -1.19
N PHE A 48 -9.19 22.66 -0.41
CA PHE A 48 -8.91 22.81 1.02
C PHE A 48 -7.40 22.96 1.20
N PRO A 49 -6.93 23.91 2.04
CA PRO A 49 -5.53 23.94 2.41
C PRO A 49 -5.21 22.62 3.10
N VAL A 50 -4.18 21.88 2.65
CA VAL A 50 -3.54 20.91 3.54
C VAL A 50 -3.10 21.73 4.75
N GLN A 51 -3.57 21.39 5.94
CA GLN A 51 -3.16 22.09 7.14
C GLN A 51 -1.66 21.80 7.35
N GLU A 52 -0.80 22.68 6.85
CA GLU A 52 0.56 22.82 7.35
C GLU A 52 0.42 23.12 8.85
N LYS A 53 0.73 22.11 9.68
CA LYS A 53 0.91 22.37 11.11
C LYS A 53 2.16 23.27 11.22
N GLU A 54 1.92 24.50 11.66
CA GLU A 54 2.93 25.48 12.02
C GLU A 54 4.11 24.82 12.77
N PRO A 55 5.36 25.04 12.35
CA PRO A 55 6.52 24.50 13.05
C PRO A 55 6.65 25.24 14.38
N THR A 56 6.23 24.61 15.47
CA THR A 56 6.49 25.15 16.80
C THR A 56 8.00 25.23 17.01
N HIS A 57 8.42 26.45 17.24
CA HIS A 57 9.77 26.96 17.25
C HIS A 57 10.71 26.26 18.24
N MET A 58 11.96 26.10 17.80
CA MET A 58 13.20 25.95 18.58
C MET A 58 13.49 24.62 19.26
N GLY A 59 14.40 23.87 18.62
CA GLY A 59 15.15 22.79 19.25
C GLY A 59 16.02 22.06 18.24
N LEU A 60 17.18 22.62 17.91
CA LEU A 60 18.28 21.90 17.28
C LEU A 60 18.63 20.68 18.12
N ILE A 61 18.09 19.53 17.72
CA ILE A 61 18.62 18.21 18.05
C ILE A 61 18.51 17.42 16.76
N ALA A 62 19.66 17.18 16.14
CA ALA A 62 19.77 16.22 15.04
C ALA A 62 19.11 14.90 15.51
N PRO A 63 18.29 14.25 14.67
CA PRO A 63 17.62 13.03 15.07
C PRO A 63 18.68 12.02 15.50
N THR A 64 18.56 11.61 16.77
CA THR A 64 19.33 10.56 17.40
C THR A 64 19.36 9.35 16.48
N VAL A 65 20.56 8.82 16.21
CA VAL A 65 20.84 7.69 15.32
C VAL A 65 20.17 6.42 15.87
N GLN A 66 18.87 6.27 15.62
CA GLN A 66 18.16 5.01 15.68
C GLN A 66 18.35 4.41 14.29
N GLY A 67 19.19 3.38 14.18
CA GLY A 67 19.69 2.87 12.88
C GLY A 67 18.62 2.82 11.79
N SER A 68 18.99 3.24 10.58
CA SER A 68 18.13 3.49 9.42
C SER A 68 17.07 2.39 9.22
N THR A 69 15.91 2.58 9.84
CA THR A 69 14.80 1.62 9.77
C THR A 69 13.85 2.10 8.70
N CYS A 70 13.48 1.21 7.80
CA CYS A 70 12.51 1.46 6.75
C CYS A 70 11.25 0.64 7.04
N SER A 71 10.10 1.22 6.75
CA SER A 71 8.84 0.51 6.78
C SER A 71 8.55 -0.12 5.42
N TRP A 72 8.02 -1.34 5.42
CA TRP A 72 7.74 -2.12 4.23
C TRP A 72 6.44 -2.91 4.41
N CYS A 73 5.73 -3.20 3.31
CA CYS A 73 4.58 -4.10 3.37
C CYS A 73 4.54 -5.08 2.20
N ILE A 74 3.89 -6.23 2.42
CA ILE A 74 3.49 -7.19 1.37
C ILE A 74 1.98 -6.98 1.17
N PRO A 75 1.57 -6.20 0.15
CA PRO A 75 0.17 -6.06 -0.19
C PRO A 75 -0.32 -7.36 -0.83
N PHE A 76 -1.47 -7.86 -0.42
CA PHE A 76 -2.02 -9.10 -0.96
C PHE A 76 -3.54 -9.03 -1.10
N LYS A 77 -4.08 -9.87 -1.98
CA LYS A 77 -5.53 -10.08 -2.15
C LYS A 77 -5.85 -11.53 -2.45
N TYR A 78 -7.12 -11.89 -2.28
CA TYR A 78 -7.63 -13.20 -2.65
C TYR A 78 -8.33 -13.13 -4.00
N ARG A 79 -7.93 -13.99 -4.93
CA ARG A 79 -8.61 -14.21 -6.20
C ARG A 79 -9.43 -15.49 -6.11
N SER A 80 -10.72 -15.42 -6.44
CA SER A 80 -11.56 -16.59 -6.63
C SER A 80 -11.47 -17.07 -8.07
N PHE A 81 -11.19 -18.35 -8.28
CA PHE A 81 -11.50 -18.98 -9.56
C PHE A 81 -13.00 -19.28 -9.61
N ALA A 82 -13.64 -18.90 -10.72
CA ALA A 82 -15.05 -19.20 -10.93
C ALA A 82 -15.24 -20.72 -10.97
N ASP A 83 -16.23 -21.18 -10.20
CA ASP A 83 -16.77 -22.52 -10.03
C ASP A 83 -16.27 -23.57 -11.03
N ASN A 84 -15.36 -24.44 -10.58
CA ASN A 84 -15.32 -25.79 -11.12
C ASN A 84 -16.64 -26.48 -10.75
N GLU A 85 -17.17 -27.37 -11.61
CA GLU A 85 -18.43 -28.12 -11.44
C GLU A 85 -18.54 -28.93 -10.11
N ASP A 86 -17.50 -28.91 -9.26
CA ASP A 86 -17.39 -29.58 -7.96
C ASP A 86 -17.70 -28.65 -6.76
N GLY A 87 -18.12 -27.40 -6.98
CA GLY A 87 -18.59 -26.48 -5.92
C GLY A 87 -17.53 -26.03 -4.90
N LYS A 88 -16.24 -26.33 -5.15
CA LYS A 88 -15.12 -25.94 -4.28
C LYS A 88 -14.41 -24.72 -4.87
N SER A 89 -14.71 -23.54 -4.32
CA SER A 89 -13.99 -22.30 -4.67
C SER A 89 -12.60 -22.32 -4.03
N GLU A 90 -11.55 -22.60 -4.81
CA GLU A 90 -10.17 -22.42 -4.36
C GLU A 90 -9.80 -20.93 -4.43
N LYS A 91 -9.44 -20.35 -3.28
CA LYS A 91 -8.97 -18.96 -3.20
C LYS A 91 -7.47 -18.97 -3.36
N VAL A 92 -6.97 -18.36 -4.43
CA VAL A 92 -5.53 -18.17 -4.64
C VAL A 92 -5.14 -16.79 -4.11
N VAL A 93 -4.00 -16.74 -3.44
CA VAL A 93 -3.43 -15.49 -2.92
C VAL A 93 -2.46 -14.91 -3.94
N GLU A 94 -2.68 -13.64 -4.27
CA GLU A 94 -1.76 -12.83 -5.07
C GLU A 94 -1.14 -11.76 -4.17
N VAL A 95 0.14 -11.51 -4.36
CA VAL A 95 0.90 -10.42 -3.73
C VAL A 95 1.26 -9.37 -4.76
N LEU A 96 1.39 -8.12 -4.32
CA LEU A 96 1.76 -7.00 -5.17
C LEU A 96 3.23 -6.66 -4.98
N MET A 97 3.95 -6.51 -6.09
CA MET A 97 5.30 -5.94 -6.12
C MET A 97 5.35 -4.78 -7.11
N ILE A 98 6.36 -3.92 -6.98
CA ILE A 98 6.64 -2.80 -7.88
C ILE A 98 8.06 -2.89 -8.46
N ASN A 99 8.30 -2.29 -9.61
CA ASN A 99 9.64 -2.26 -10.22
C ASN A 99 10.66 -1.45 -9.41
N GLU A 100 11.92 -1.91 -9.41
CA GLU A 100 13.05 -1.12 -8.93
C GLU A 100 13.35 0.05 -9.89
N ASN A 101 13.72 1.22 -9.37
CA ASN A 101 14.18 2.34 -10.22
C ASN A 101 15.55 2.08 -10.87
N SER A 102 16.36 1.21 -10.27
CA SER A 102 17.77 1.01 -10.62
C SER A 102 18.08 -0.36 -11.27
N GLY A 103 17.08 -1.17 -11.60
CA GLY A 103 17.33 -2.51 -12.15
C GLY A 103 16.05 -3.27 -12.56
N PRO A 104 16.21 -4.46 -13.17
CA PRO A 104 15.09 -5.27 -13.66
C PRO A 104 14.34 -6.04 -12.56
N GLY A 105 14.65 -5.78 -11.28
CA GLY A 105 14.04 -6.47 -10.15
C GLY A 105 12.68 -5.90 -9.78
N LEU A 106 11.95 -6.66 -8.95
CA LEU A 106 10.77 -6.17 -8.26
C LEU A 106 11.05 -6.09 -6.75
N LEU A 107 10.41 -5.13 -6.09
CA LEU A 107 10.45 -4.93 -4.65
C LEU A 107 9.05 -4.73 -4.09
N PHE A 108 8.93 -4.90 -2.78
CA PHE A 108 7.73 -4.53 -2.04
C PHE A 108 7.71 -3.02 -1.73
N PRO A 109 6.52 -2.38 -1.65
CA PRO A 109 6.43 -0.97 -1.30
C PRO A 109 7.15 -0.65 0.02
N LYS A 110 7.89 0.46 0.05
CA LYS A 110 8.79 0.80 1.16
C LYS A 110 8.94 2.31 1.37
N GLY A 111 9.20 2.71 2.61
CA GLY A 111 9.44 4.11 2.95
C GLY A 111 10.33 4.37 4.14
N GLY A 112 10.77 5.63 4.22
CA GLY A 112 11.21 6.22 5.47
C GLY A 112 10.00 6.46 6.38
N TRP A 113 10.25 6.43 7.68
CA TRP A 113 9.28 6.82 8.70
C TRP A 113 9.64 8.24 9.19
N GLU A 114 8.68 9.17 9.12
CA GLU A 114 8.81 10.53 9.66
C GLU A 114 8.50 10.62 11.17
N ASN A 115 9.10 11.56 11.91
CA ASN A 115 9.00 11.59 13.38
C ASN A 115 7.57 11.68 13.95
N ASP A 116 6.57 12.02 13.13
CA ASP A 116 5.17 12.22 13.48
C ASP A 116 4.21 11.11 13.01
N GLU A 117 4.71 10.03 12.38
CA GLU A 117 3.90 8.85 12.01
C GLU A 117 4.38 7.57 12.72
N THR A 118 3.56 6.52 12.77
CA THR A 118 4.02 5.18 13.19
C THR A 118 4.63 4.41 12.03
N VAL A 119 5.38 3.35 12.32
CA VAL A 119 5.96 2.48 11.29
C VAL A 119 4.86 1.82 10.44
N GLU A 120 3.71 1.50 11.03
CA GLU A 120 2.54 0.97 10.32
C GLU A 120 1.94 2.03 9.40
N GLU A 121 1.74 3.26 9.89
CA GLU A 121 1.22 4.38 9.09
C GLU A 121 2.12 4.64 7.89
N ALA A 122 3.44 4.64 8.08
CA ALA A 122 4.41 4.73 7.00
C ALA A 122 4.24 3.57 5.98
N ALA A 123 4.06 2.32 6.43
CA ALA A 123 3.89 1.18 5.52
C ALA A 123 2.64 1.34 4.62
N ALA A 124 1.55 1.82 5.20
CA ALA A 124 0.29 2.04 4.49
C ALA A 124 0.37 3.23 3.52
N ARG A 125 1.00 4.34 3.94
CA ARG A 125 1.24 5.52 3.08
C ARG A 125 2.05 5.14 1.85
N GLU A 126 3.12 4.38 2.01
CA GLU A 126 4.00 3.96 0.91
C GLU A 126 3.32 2.98 -0.06
N ALA A 127 2.45 2.10 0.45
CA ALA A 127 1.62 1.24 -0.40
C ALA A 127 0.69 2.06 -1.31
N LEU A 128 0.20 3.19 -0.82
CA LEU A 128 -0.61 4.11 -1.61
C LEU A 128 0.25 4.89 -2.61
N GLU A 129 1.37 5.44 -2.17
CA GLU A 129 2.23 6.31 -2.96
C GLU A 129 2.95 5.56 -4.08
N GLU A 130 3.58 4.42 -3.77
CA GLU A 130 4.37 3.66 -4.74
C GLU A 130 3.50 2.69 -5.59
N ALA A 131 2.45 2.09 -5.00
CA ALA A 131 1.65 1.03 -5.65
C ALA A 131 0.18 1.38 -5.92
N GLY A 132 -0.32 2.49 -5.38
CA GLY A 132 -1.71 2.90 -5.57
C GLY A 132 -2.71 1.93 -4.95
N VAL A 133 -2.40 1.32 -3.80
CA VAL A 133 -3.31 0.43 -3.09
C VAL A 133 -3.61 0.91 -1.68
N ARG A 134 -4.84 0.69 -1.22
CA ARG A 134 -5.26 0.91 0.17
C ARG A 134 -5.78 -0.38 0.77
N GLY A 135 -5.56 -0.54 2.07
CA GLY A 135 -5.95 -1.76 2.75
C GLY A 135 -5.69 -1.73 4.24
N ASP A 136 -5.95 -2.87 4.87
CA ASP A 136 -5.76 -3.06 6.30
C ASP A 136 -4.40 -3.71 6.55
N LEU A 137 -3.58 -3.12 7.41
CA LEU A 137 -2.39 -3.79 7.93
C LEU A 137 -2.82 -4.83 8.96
N LEU A 138 -2.58 -6.10 8.66
CA LEU A 138 -3.09 -7.22 9.45
C LEU A 138 -2.07 -7.79 10.43
N HIS A 139 -0.78 -7.75 10.07
CA HIS A 139 0.24 -8.42 10.86
C HIS A 139 1.63 -7.85 10.63
N PHE A 140 2.44 -7.80 11.68
CA PHE A 140 3.88 -7.58 11.60
C PHE A 140 4.58 -8.90 11.33
N LEU A 141 5.20 -9.03 10.16
CA LEU A 141 5.86 -10.26 9.69
C LEU A 141 7.25 -10.44 10.29
N GLY A 142 7.90 -9.36 10.71
CA GLY A 142 9.21 -9.38 11.32
C GLY A 142 10.11 -8.24 10.86
N GLN A 143 11.31 -8.23 11.41
CA GLN A 143 12.35 -7.25 11.08
C GLN A 143 13.52 -7.96 10.39
N TYR A 144 13.93 -7.43 9.25
CA TYR A 144 14.96 -8.02 8.40
C TYR A 144 16.11 -7.04 8.22
N GLU A 145 17.34 -7.50 8.44
CA GLU A 145 18.53 -6.66 8.29
C GLU A 145 19.05 -6.71 6.86
N PHE A 146 19.37 -5.55 6.30
CA PHE A 146 19.95 -5.43 4.97
C PHE A 146 20.95 -4.29 4.89
N LYS A 147 21.79 -4.32 3.85
CA LYS A 147 22.75 -3.24 3.58
C LYS A 147 22.23 -2.37 2.44
N SER A 148 22.10 -1.08 2.67
CA SER A 148 21.73 -0.10 1.65
C SER A 148 22.92 0.80 1.35
N LYS A 149 23.36 0.84 0.08
CA LYS A 149 24.41 1.75 -0.35
C LYS A 149 23.96 3.21 -0.31
N THR A 150 22.66 3.47 -0.49
CA THR A 150 22.08 4.82 -0.48
C THR A 150 21.99 5.39 0.94
N LEU A 151 21.97 4.54 1.96
CA LEU A 151 21.92 4.92 3.37
C LEU A 151 23.29 4.78 4.06
N GLN A 152 24.36 4.63 3.28
CA GLN A 152 25.73 4.76 3.79
C GLN A 152 26.05 6.24 3.97
N ASP A 153 26.22 6.66 5.22
CA ASP A 153 26.65 8.01 5.54
C ASP A 153 27.71 7.99 6.67
N LYS A 154 28.09 9.18 7.14
CA LYS A 154 29.09 9.33 8.21
C LYS A 154 28.66 8.68 9.53
N PHE A 155 27.36 8.50 9.75
CA PHE A 155 26.75 7.98 10.97
C PHE A 155 26.35 6.50 10.84
N SER A 156 26.19 5.99 9.61
CA SER A 156 26.04 4.56 9.28
C SER A 156 27.05 4.18 8.18
N PRO A 157 28.36 4.06 8.51
CA PRO A 157 29.39 3.77 7.52
C PRO A 157 29.24 2.39 6.86
N GLU A 158 28.55 1.47 7.54
CA GLU A 158 28.27 0.13 7.03
C GLU A 158 26.96 0.07 6.22
N GLY A 159 26.13 1.11 6.29
CA GLY A 159 24.82 1.19 5.62
C GLY A 159 23.83 0.13 6.11
N LEU A 160 23.98 -0.33 7.35
CA LEU A 160 23.09 -1.32 7.95
C LEU A 160 21.72 -0.69 8.19
N CYS A 161 20.70 -1.33 7.64
CA CYS A 161 19.31 -0.90 7.68
C CYS A 161 18.43 -2.05 8.14
N LYS A 162 17.27 -1.70 8.70
CA LYS A 162 16.27 -2.67 9.16
C LYS A 162 14.98 -2.46 8.39
N ALA A 163 14.45 -3.52 7.78
CA ALA A 163 13.16 -3.53 7.12
C ALA A 163 12.12 -4.09 8.09
N SER A 164 11.20 -3.26 8.55
CA SER A 164 10.02 -3.69 9.31
C SER A 164 8.92 -4.08 8.31
N MET A 165 8.62 -5.37 8.21
CA MET A 165 7.71 -5.92 7.20
C MET A 165 6.31 -6.17 7.76
N PHE A 166 5.29 -5.75 7.02
CA PHE A 166 3.88 -5.96 7.39
C PHE A 166 3.08 -6.67 6.29
N ALA A 167 2.05 -7.43 6.65
CA ALA A 167 1.05 -7.94 5.73
C ALA A 167 -0.07 -6.91 5.55
N LEU A 168 -0.34 -6.48 4.32
CA LEU A 168 -1.39 -5.52 3.99
C LEU A 168 -2.47 -6.18 3.13
N LEU A 169 -3.69 -6.32 3.65
CA LEU A 169 -4.82 -6.84 2.88
C LEU A 169 -5.40 -5.71 2.03
N VAL A 170 -5.22 -5.78 0.72
CA VAL A 170 -5.72 -4.76 -0.21
C VAL A 170 -7.24 -4.78 -0.27
N LYS A 171 -7.84 -3.60 -0.11
CA LYS A 171 -9.28 -3.33 -0.19
C LYS A 171 -9.64 -2.51 -1.43
N GLU A 172 -8.73 -1.65 -1.86
CA GLU A 172 -8.94 -0.74 -2.98
C GLU A 172 -7.65 -0.66 -3.82
N GLU A 173 -7.81 -0.78 -5.14
CA GLU A 173 -6.75 -0.50 -6.12
C GLU A 173 -7.11 0.78 -6.88
N LEU A 174 -6.29 1.82 -6.73
CA LEU A 174 -6.48 3.11 -7.39
C LEU A 174 -6.12 3.01 -8.88
N GLN A 175 -6.86 3.74 -9.71
CA GLN A 175 -6.55 3.89 -11.14
C GLN A 175 -5.42 4.91 -11.38
N CYS A 176 -5.30 5.90 -10.50
CA CYS A 176 -4.24 6.91 -10.53
C CYS A 176 -3.64 7.05 -9.14
N TRP A 177 -2.32 7.10 -9.05
CA TRP A 177 -1.59 7.20 -7.79
C TRP A 177 -0.30 8.03 -7.94
N PRO A 178 0.30 8.53 -6.84
CA PRO A 178 1.38 9.51 -6.87
C PRO A 178 2.60 9.09 -7.72
N GLU A 179 3.12 7.87 -7.56
CA GLU A 179 4.31 7.43 -8.29
C GLU A 179 4.02 6.62 -9.57
N GLN A 180 2.81 6.64 -10.10
CA GLN A 180 2.42 5.80 -11.26
C GLN A 180 3.29 5.96 -12.52
N ASN A 181 3.98 7.10 -12.66
CA ASN A 181 4.85 7.39 -13.79
C ASN A 181 6.25 6.78 -13.64
N THR A 182 6.64 6.42 -12.42
CA THR A 182 7.96 5.86 -12.08
C THR A 182 7.85 4.42 -11.59
N ARG A 183 6.70 4.04 -11.04
CA ARG A 183 6.39 2.72 -10.49
C ARG A 183 5.30 2.01 -11.28
N GLN A 184 5.56 0.76 -11.60
CA GLN A 184 4.63 -0.18 -12.21
C GLN A 184 4.36 -1.28 -11.20
N ARG A 185 3.09 -1.53 -10.90
CA ARG A 185 2.64 -2.61 -10.02
C ARG A 185 2.39 -3.90 -10.78
N SER A 186 2.75 -5.02 -10.18
CA SER A 186 2.55 -6.37 -10.70
C SER A 186 1.94 -7.24 -9.62
N TRP A 187 0.79 -7.86 -9.93
CA TRP A 187 0.19 -8.89 -9.11
C TRP A 187 0.78 -10.24 -9.49
N LEU A 188 1.30 -10.96 -8.50
CA LEU A 188 2.01 -12.22 -8.68
C LEU A 188 1.51 -13.25 -7.68
N THR A 189 1.55 -14.52 -8.05
CA THR A 189 1.44 -15.60 -7.07
C THR A 189 2.66 -15.59 -6.13
N ILE A 190 2.54 -16.20 -4.96
CA ILE A 190 3.66 -16.28 -3.99
C ILE A 190 4.92 -16.91 -4.63
N PRO A 191 4.85 -18.02 -5.42
CA PRO A 191 6.02 -18.57 -6.08
C PRO A 191 6.67 -17.60 -7.07
N GLU A 192 5.87 -16.95 -7.93
CA GLU A 192 6.37 -15.97 -8.91
C GLU A 192 7.05 -14.77 -8.22
N ALA A 193 6.46 -14.27 -7.13
CA ALA A 193 7.05 -13.20 -6.34
C ALA A 193 8.38 -13.62 -5.70
N GLY A 194 8.49 -14.87 -5.25
CA GLY A 194 9.73 -15.45 -4.70
C GLY A 194 10.87 -15.53 -5.73
N GLU A 195 10.54 -15.78 -7.01
CA GLU A 195 11.50 -15.74 -8.11
C GLU A 195 11.92 -14.31 -8.49
N CYS A 196 11.00 -13.34 -8.35
CA CYS A 196 11.28 -11.93 -8.58
C CYS A 196 12.11 -11.28 -7.46
N CYS A 197 12.20 -11.93 -6.29
CA CYS A 197 12.94 -11.41 -5.14
C CYS A 197 14.45 -11.43 -5.38
N ARG A 198 15.03 -10.25 -5.59
CA ARG A 198 16.49 -10.09 -5.77
C ARG A 198 17.31 -10.38 -4.51
N TYR A 199 16.76 -10.04 -3.35
CA TYR A 199 17.47 -10.13 -2.08
C TYR A 199 16.97 -11.30 -1.25
N LYS A 200 17.90 -12.08 -0.69
CA LYS A 200 17.57 -13.23 0.16
C LYS A 200 16.64 -12.84 1.32
N TRP A 201 16.92 -11.73 2.00
CA TRP A 201 16.09 -11.29 3.14
C TRP A 201 14.64 -11.00 2.73
N MET A 202 14.41 -10.50 1.51
CA MET A 202 13.07 -10.18 1.00
C MET A 202 12.33 -11.47 0.62
N LYS A 203 13.06 -12.43 0.05
CA LYS A 203 12.55 -13.78 -0.19
C LYS A 203 12.18 -14.47 1.13
N ASP A 204 13.04 -14.39 2.15
CA ASP A 204 12.77 -14.92 3.49
C ASP A 204 11.54 -14.24 4.11
N ALA A 205 11.36 -12.92 3.92
CA ALA A 205 10.17 -12.21 4.40
C ALA A 205 8.87 -12.68 3.75
N LEU A 206 8.92 -13.02 2.46
CA LEU A 206 7.78 -13.58 1.73
C LEU A 206 7.51 -15.05 2.13
N GLU A 207 8.52 -15.92 2.03
CA GLU A 207 8.35 -17.37 2.17
C GLU A 207 8.22 -17.80 3.64
N GLU A 208 9.09 -17.30 4.52
CA GLU A 208 9.11 -17.71 5.93
C GLU A 208 8.24 -16.83 6.82
N GLY A 209 8.08 -15.55 6.45
CA GLY A 209 7.24 -14.60 7.17
C GLY A 209 5.78 -14.67 6.72
N PHE A 210 5.51 -14.23 5.49
CA PHE A 210 4.16 -14.05 4.99
C PHE A 210 3.41 -15.37 4.75
N THR A 211 4.01 -16.33 4.03
CA THR A 211 3.34 -17.61 3.73
C THR A 211 3.00 -18.38 5.00
N LYS A 212 3.93 -18.43 5.97
CA LYS A 212 3.67 -19.07 7.27
C LYS A 212 2.50 -18.43 8.01
N TRP A 213 2.48 -17.09 8.09
CA TRP A 213 1.36 -16.38 8.71
C TRP A 213 0.04 -16.66 7.99
N LEU A 214 0.07 -16.69 6.65
CA LEU A 214 -1.11 -16.98 5.84
C LEU A 214 -1.66 -18.39 6.11
N ASP A 215 -0.78 -19.39 6.20
CA ASP A 215 -1.16 -20.78 6.50
C ASP A 215 -1.80 -20.89 7.90
N ASP A 216 -1.23 -20.20 8.90
CA ASP A 216 -1.79 -20.14 10.25
C ASP A 216 -3.20 -19.51 10.26
N GLN A 217 -3.45 -18.50 9.42
CA GLN A 217 -4.79 -17.91 9.24
C GLN A 217 -5.77 -18.89 8.60
N MET A 218 -5.32 -19.73 7.67
CA MET A 218 -6.19 -20.74 7.04
C MET A 218 -6.53 -21.89 8.00
N ILE A 219 -5.54 -22.34 8.79
CA ILE A 219 -5.72 -23.40 9.80
C ILE A 219 -6.67 -22.94 10.90
N SER A 220 -6.52 -21.72 11.40
CA SER A 220 -7.38 -21.17 12.46
C SER A 220 -8.84 -21.01 12.01
N ARG A 221 -9.08 -20.59 10.76
CA ARG A 221 -10.43 -20.51 10.18
C ARG A 221 -11.09 -21.88 10.02
N SER A 222 -10.33 -22.88 9.57
CA SER A 222 -10.84 -24.25 9.38
C SER A 222 -11.23 -24.92 10.71
N LYS A 223 -10.43 -24.72 11.77
CA LYS A 223 -10.76 -25.21 13.12
C LYS A 223 -12.07 -24.59 13.63
N LYS A 224 -12.21 -23.28 13.50
CA LYS A 224 -13.41 -22.55 13.95
C LYS A 224 -14.69 -23.00 13.21
N ALA A 225 -14.60 -23.36 11.93
CA ALA A 225 -15.73 -23.90 11.17
C ALA A 225 -16.17 -25.30 11.68
N ASN A 226 -15.20 -26.14 12.08
CA ASN A 226 -15.50 -27.49 12.60
C ASN A 226 -16.09 -27.47 14.03
N ASP A 227 -15.68 -26.52 14.87
CA ASP A 227 -16.23 -26.35 16.23
C ASP A 227 -17.69 -25.84 16.20
N VAL A 228 -18.03 -25.01 15.21
CA VAL A 228 -19.42 -24.54 15.01
C VAL A 228 -20.33 -25.67 14.49
N ASN A 229 -19.83 -26.57 13.64
CA ASN A 229 -20.62 -27.69 13.13
C ASN A 229 -20.81 -28.85 14.13
N SER A 230 -19.95 -28.99 15.14
CA SER A 230 -20.05 -30.05 16.15
C SER A 230 -20.97 -29.69 17.34
N SER A 231 -21.38 -28.43 17.47
CA SER A 231 -22.31 -27.96 18.51
C SER A 231 -23.79 -27.93 18.07
N ALA A 232 -24.09 -28.27 16.81
CA ALA A 232 -25.44 -28.22 16.24
C ALA A 232 -26.19 -29.57 16.19
N SER A 233 -25.63 -30.66 16.73
CA SER A 233 -26.28 -31.98 16.78
C SER A 233 -26.63 -32.38 18.21
N SER A 234 -27.75 -31.85 18.73
CA SER A 234 -28.48 -32.48 19.83
C SER A 234 -29.95 -32.54 19.42
N PRO A 235 -30.49 -33.72 19.07
CA PRO A 235 -31.92 -33.93 19.00
C PRO A 235 -32.44 -34.11 20.43
N GLU A 236 -33.30 -33.19 20.88
CA GLU A 236 -34.16 -33.44 22.04
C GLU A 236 -35.18 -34.53 21.65
N GLU A 237 -34.95 -35.75 22.13
CA GLU A 237 -36.00 -36.76 22.33
C GLU A 237 -36.68 -36.48 23.68
N HIS A 238 -37.95 -36.07 23.66
CA HIS A 238 -39.08 -36.82 24.25
C HIS A 238 -40.40 -36.05 24.20
#